data_AF-A0AAE6ZZG9-F1
#
_entry.id   AF-A0AAE6ZZG9-F1
#
_cell.length_a   1.000
_cell.length_b   1.000
_cell.length_c   1.000
_cell.angle_alpha   90.00
_cell.angle_beta   90.00
_cell.angle_gamma   90.00
#
_symmetry.space_group_name_H-M   'P 1'
#
loop_
_entity.id
_entity.type
_entity.pdbx_description
1 polymer ?
#
loop_
_entity_poly.entity_id
_entity_poly.type
_entity_poly.pdbx_seq_one_letter_code
_entity_poly.pdbx_strand_id
1 'polypeptide(L)'
;MKIESGLSLRTTESGGRATVESIESHIRAANRNVPENKRPDPEFERLYELLSAMEGQGEKVIHAFLRSLRGADGESPAYPTAKALMAVTLQVLVRLKDDGLEKSLLYEEIEGANGLAFSMDVFVKGFMREVFQPMEDEAWEKSEW
;
A
#
# COMPACT_ATOMS: atom_id res chain seq x y z
N MET A 1 63.47 -28.97 -53.20
CA MET A 1 64.29 -28.01 -52.43
C MET A 1 63.80 -28.09 -50.98
N LYS A 2 64.45 -28.95 -50.16
CA LYS A 2 65.31 -28.63 -48.99
C LYS A 2 64.57 -28.04 -47.76
N ILE A 3 64.30 -28.92 -46.78
CA ILE A 3 64.42 -28.85 -45.28
C ILE A 3 64.59 -27.45 -44.64
N GLU A 4 63.96 -27.13 -43.49
CA GLU A 4 64.38 -27.58 -42.14
C GLU A 4 63.30 -27.43 -41.05
N SER A 5 63.42 -28.31 -40.04
CA SER A 5 62.76 -28.32 -38.75
C SER A 5 63.19 -27.16 -37.84
N GLY A 6 62.27 -26.66 -37.02
CA GLY A 6 62.57 -25.76 -35.90
C GLY A 6 61.56 -25.93 -34.78
N LEU A 7 61.83 -26.89 -33.89
CA LEU A 7 61.15 -27.04 -32.61
C LEU A 7 61.52 -25.82 -31.73
N SER A 8 60.54 -25.04 -31.28
CA SER A 8 60.73 -24.13 -30.15
C SER A 8 59.57 -24.26 -29.18
N LEU A 9 59.75 -25.11 -28.17
CA LEU A 9 59.02 -25.00 -26.92
C LEU A 9 59.30 -23.62 -26.32
N ARG A 10 58.25 -22.80 -26.17
CA ARG A 10 58.17 -21.84 -25.06
C ARG A 10 56.78 -21.94 -24.44
N THR A 11 56.76 -22.70 -23.36
CA THR A 11 55.81 -22.56 -22.26
C THR A 11 55.82 -21.12 -21.79
N THR A 12 54.67 -20.45 -21.79
CA THR A 12 54.39 -19.36 -20.85
C THR A 12 53.06 -19.68 -20.20
N GLU A 13 53.18 -19.96 -18.92
CA GLU A 13 52.12 -20.26 -17.98
C GLU A 13 51.13 -19.10 -17.82
N SER A 14 50.02 -19.46 -17.19
CA SER A 14 49.41 -18.69 -16.11
C SER A 14 48.36 -17.65 -16.50
N GLY A 15 47.11 -18.08 -16.26
CA GLY A 15 46.28 -17.32 -15.34
C GLY A 15 45.50 -16.18 -15.98
N GLY A 16 44.52 -16.52 -16.82
CA GLY A 16 43.33 -15.70 -17.02
C GLY A 16 42.59 -15.54 -15.69
N ARG A 17 43.07 -14.60 -14.88
CA ARG A 17 42.58 -14.23 -13.56
C ARG A 17 41.14 -13.76 -13.74
N ALA A 18 40.17 -14.64 -13.43
CA ALA A 18 38.81 -14.23 -13.19
C ALA A 18 38.86 -13.09 -12.17
N THR A 19 38.52 -11.88 -12.62
CA THR A 19 38.27 -10.75 -11.73
C THR A 19 37.14 -11.16 -10.82
N VAL A 20 37.49 -11.61 -9.61
CA VAL A 20 36.54 -11.89 -8.55
C VAL A 20 35.94 -10.54 -8.18
N GLU A 21 34.82 -10.21 -8.80
CA GLU A 21 34.00 -9.10 -8.37
C GLU A 21 33.66 -9.32 -6.90
N SER A 22 33.96 -8.33 -6.07
CA SER A 22 33.68 -8.40 -4.64
C SER A 22 32.20 -8.72 -4.45
N ILE A 23 31.88 -9.60 -3.51
CA ILE A 23 30.49 -9.88 -3.12
C ILE A 23 29.75 -8.56 -2.82
N GLU A 24 30.48 -7.55 -2.34
CA GLU A 24 29.99 -6.20 -2.09
C GLU A 24 29.54 -5.46 -3.37
N SER A 25 30.22 -5.64 -4.52
CA SER A 25 29.79 -5.06 -5.80
C SER A 25 28.57 -5.78 -6.36
N HIS A 26 28.49 -7.11 -6.19
CA HIS A 26 27.31 -7.89 -6.53
C HIS A 26 26.09 -7.51 -5.67
N ILE A 27 26.25 -7.34 -4.36
CA ILE A 27 25.17 -6.89 -3.46
C ILE A 27 24.71 -5.49 -3.86
N ARG A 28 25.63 -4.57 -4.14
CA ARG A 28 25.29 -3.18 -4.51
C ARG A 28 24.64 -3.09 -5.90
N ALA A 29 25.02 -3.94 -6.85
CA ALA A 29 24.38 -4.04 -8.16
C ALA A 29 23.02 -4.74 -8.09
N ALA A 30 22.88 -5.78 -7.27
CA ALA A 30 21.60 -6.42 -6.98
C ALA A 30 20.62 -5.41 -6.36
N ASN A 31 21.09 -4.54 -5.46
CA ASN A 31 20.26 -3.51 -4.83
C ASN A 31 19.82 -2.39 -5.78
N ARG A 32 20.47 -2.20 -6.93
CA ARG A 32 20.00 -1.27 -8.00
C ARG A 32 18.94 -1.89 -8.91
N ASN A 33 18.88 -3.23 -8.96
CA ASN A 33 17.96 -3.99 -9.82
C ASN A 33 16.79 -4.59 -9.03
N VAL A 34 16.69 -4.32 -7.72
CA VAL A 34 15.45 -4.55 -7.00
C VAL A 34 14.47 -3.49 -7.50
N PRO A 35 13.37 -3.85 -8.19
CA PRO A 35 12.32 -2.88 -8.45
C PRO A 35 11.91 -2.29 -7.09
N GLU A 36 11.83 -0.96 -6.99
CA GLU A 36 11.41 -0.19 -5.79
C GLU A 36 10.10 -0.70 -5.15
N ASN A 37 9.39 -1.60 -5.84
CA ASN A 37 8.09 -2.15 -5.57
C ASN A 37 8.04 -3.37 -4.62
N LYS A 38 9.11 -3.69 -3.87
CA LYS A 38 9.14 -4.89 -2.99
C LYS A 38 9.38 -4.63 -1.52
N ARG A 39 9.66 -3.41 -1.10
CA ARG A 39 9.70 -3.10 0.33
C ARG A 39 8.28 -2.76 0.78
N PRO A 40 7.70 -3.47 1.75
CA PRO A 40 6.41 -3.07 2.30
C PRO A 40 6.51 -1.65 2.85
N ASP A 41 5.46 -0.85 2.63
CA ASP A 41 5.37 0.50 3.16
C ASP A 41 5.48 0.45 4.70
N PRO A 42 6.56 0.98 5.31
CA PRO A 42 6.76 0.88 6.76
C PRO A 42 5.65 1.52 7.58
N GLU A 43 4.93 2.51 7.04
CA GLU A 43 3.81 3.14 7.73
C GLU A 43 2.59 2.21 7.74
N PHE A 44 2.30 1.60 6.60
CA PHE A 44 1.24 0.61 6.48
C PHE A 44 1.50 -0.63 7.34
N GLU A 45 2.73 -1.14 7.38
CA GLU A 45 3.07 -2.31 8.21
C GLU A 45 2.83 -2.03 9.70
N ARG A 46 3.20 -0.84 10.19
CA ARG A 46 2.90 -0.45 11.58
C ARG A 46 1.40 -0.38 11.84
N LEU A 47 0.64 0.18 10.90
CA LEU A 47 -0.81 0.21 11.01
C LEU A 47 -1.38 -1.21 11.06
N TYR A 48 -0.90 -2.09 10.20
CA TYR A 48 -1.33 -3.48 10.14
C TYR A 48 -1.06 -4.19 11.46
N GLU A 49 0.16 -4.08 12.02
CA GLU A 49 0.50 -4.63 13.33
C GLU A 49 -0.40 -4.10 14.46
N LEU A 50 -0.69 -2.80 14.48
CA LEU A 50 -1.58 -2.18 15.45
C LEU A 50 -3.01 -2.74 15.34
N LEU A 51 -3.52 -2.87 14.12
CA LEU A 51 -4.85 -3.44 13.87
C LEU A 51 -4.90 -4.93 14.20
N SER A 52 -3.84 -5.69 13.94
CA SER A 52 -3.72 -7.09 14.35
C SER A 52 -3.82 -7.26 15.86
N ALA A 53 -3.28 -6.33 16.63
CA ALA A 53 -3.40 -6.34 18.10
C ALA A 53 -4.80 -5.95 18.61
N MET A 54 -5.69 -5.47 17.74
CA MET A 54 -7.07 -5.06 18.08
C MET A 54 -8.12 -6.13 17.77
N GLU A 55 -7.74 -7.33 17.32
CA GLU A 55 -8.68 -8.41 17.03
C GLU A 55 -9.61 -8.68 18.24
N GLY A 56 -10.91 -8.72 17.98
CA GLY A 56 -11.95 -8.95 18.99
C GLY A 56 -12.42 -7.72 19.75
N GLN A 57 -11.91 -6.53 19.41
CA GLN A 57 -12.39 -5.26 19.99
C GLN A 57 -13.64 -4.71 19.30
N GLY A 58 -13.99 -5.23 18.13
CA GLY A 58 -15.17 -4.86 17.35
C GLY A 58 -14.93 -3.74 16.34
N GLU A 59 -15.71 -3.79 15.26
CA GLU A 59 -15.68 -2.85 14.13
C GLU A 59 -15.75 -1.36 14.53
N LYS A 60 -16.51 -1.02 15.57
CA LYS A 60 -16.70 0.37 16.03
C LYS A 60 -15.44 0.92 16.69
N VAL A 61 -14.74 0.08 17.44
CA VAL A 61 -13.49 0.45 18.11
C VAL A 61 -12.40 0.64 17.07
N ILE A 62 -12.30 -0.28 16.11
CA ILE A 62 -11.38 -0.17 14.96
C ILE A 62 -11.66 1.12 14.16
N HIS A 63 -12.92 1.38 13.79
CA HIS A 63 -13.28 2.58 13.05
C HIS A 63 -12.96 3.87 13.83
N ALA A 64 -13.22 3.89 15.15
CA ALA A 64 -12.87 5.02 16.01
C ALA A 64 -11.35 5.22 16.12
N PHE A 65 -10.59 4.12 16.25
CA PHE A 65 -9.13 4.15 16.26
C PHE A 65 -8.59 4.76 14.97
N LEU A 66 -9.03 4.29 13.80
CA LEU A 66 -8.59 4.83 12.51
C LEU A 66 -8.88 6.34 12.38
N ARG A 67 -10.03 6.81 12.89
CA ARG A 67 -10.36 8.25 12.94
C ARG A 67 -9.51 9.05 13.94
N SER A 68 -8.98 8.40 14.96
CA SER A 68 -8.11 9.04 15.96
C SER A 68 -6.67 9.22 15.48
N LEU A 69 -6.25 8.47 14.46
CA LEU A 69 -4.90 8.57 13.91
C LEU A 69 -4.62 9.96 13.34
N ARG A 70 -3.40 10.43 13.53
CA ARG A 70 -2.90 11.71 13.03
C ARG A 70 -1.90 11.49 11.92
N GLY A 71 -1.87 12.40 10.96
CA GLY A 71 -0.90 12.40 9.87
C GLY A 71 0.50 12.75 10.38
N ALA A 72 1.45 12.82 9.45
CA ALA A 72 2.85 13.15 9.77
C ALA A 72 3.03 14.53 10.42
N ASP A 73 2.07 15.44 10.26
CA ASP A 73 2.03 16.76 10.89
C ASP A 73 1.59 16.73 12.36
N GLY A 74 1.09 15.59 12.85
CA GLY A 74 0.61 15.40 14.22
C GLY A 74 -0.75 16.04 14.53
N GLU A 75 -1.22 16.94 13.67
CA GLU A 75 -2.43 17.75 13.88
C GLU A 75 -3.59 17.28 12.99
N SER A 76 -3.33 17.02 11.72
CA SER A 76 -4.37 16.63 10.78
C SER A 76 -4.76 15.16 10.96
N PRO A 77 -6.03 14.78 10.76
CA PRO A 77 -6.41 13.37 10.71
C PRO A 77 -5.63 12.63 9.62
N ALA A 78 -5.13 11.43 9.92
CA ALA A 78 -4.46 10.59 8.93
C ALA A 78 -5.42 10.21 7.78
N TYR A 79 -6.69 9.99 8.11
CA TYR A 79 -7.76 9.66 7.15
C TYR A 79 -8.89 10.69 7.26
N PRO A 80 -8.78 11.84 6.59
CA PRO A 80 -9.69 12.97 6.80
C PRO A 80 -11.09 12.77 6.20
N THR A 81 -11.28 11.76 5.35
CA THR A 81 -12.55 11.50 4.66
C THR A 81 -13.00 10.05 4.83
N ALA A 82 -14.31 9.82 4.69
CA ALA A 82 -14.84 8.46 4.64
C ALA A 82 -14.21 7.62 3.52
N LYS A 83 -13.93 8.23 2.35
CA LYS A 83 -13.19 7.55 1.27
C LYS A 83 -11.77 7.15 1.67
N ALA A 84 -11.06 8.01 2.40
CA ALA A 84 -9.71 7.69 2.89
C ALA A 84 -9.76 6.53 3.90
N LEU A 85 -10.75 6.52 4.80
CA LEU A 85 -10.99 5.41 5.73
C LEU A 85 -11.30 4.11 4.99
N MET A 86 -12.19 4.15 4.00
CA MET A 86 -12.49 2.98 3.16
C MET A 86 -11.24 2.47 2.44
N ALA A 87 -10.44 3.37 1.86
CA ALA A 87 -9.24 2.99 1.12
C ALA A 87 -8.24 2.24 2.02
N VAL A 88 -8.00 2.73 3.23
CA VAL A 88 -7.08 2.05 4.16
C VAL A 88 -7.66 0.73 4.67
N THR A 89 -8.95 0.66 5.01
CA THR A 89 -9.57 -0.61 5.44
C THR A 89 -9.55 -1.64 4.31
N LEU A 90 -9.75 -1.23 3.06
CA LEU A 90 -9.63 -2.13 1.91
C LEU A 90 -8.20 -2.64 1.71
N GLN A 91 -7.19 -1.78 1.89
CA GLN A 91 -5.79 -2.21 1.85
C GLN A 91 -5.49 -3.26 2.93
N VAL A 92 -6.01 -3.07 4.15
CA VAL A 92 -5.87 -4.04 5.24
C VAL A 92 -6.59 -5.36 4.91
N LEU A 93 -7.80 -5.31 4.35
CA LEU A 93 -8.51 -6.53 3.93
C LEU A 93 -7.73 -7.29 2.85
N VAL A 94 -7.14 -6.61 1.88
CA VAL A 94 -6.27 -7.24 0.88
C VAL A 94 -5.06 -7.89 1.54
N ARG A 95 -4.41 -7.20 2.49
CA ARG A 95 -3.27 -7.77 3.23
C ARG A 95 -3.67 -9.01 4.04
N LEU A 96 -4.81 -8.98 4.72
CA LEU A 96 -5.35 -10.12 5.47
C LEU A 96 -5.64 -11.31 4.54
N LYS A 97 -6.13 -11.06 3.31
CA LYS A 97 -6.31 -12.10 2.29
C LYS A 97 -5.00 -12.74 1.89
N ASP A 98 -3.99 -11.91 1.60
CA ASP A 98 -2.66 -12.38 1.21
C ASP A 98 -2.01 -13.22 2.32
N ASP A 99 -2.29 -12.91 3.59
CA ASP A 99 -1.84 -13.67 4.76
C ASP A 99 -2.73 -14.90 5.09
N GLY A 100 -3.81 -15.14 4.34
CA GLY A 100 -4.73 -16.28 4.55
C GLY A 100 -5.67 -16.12 5.74
N LEU A 101 -5.89 -14.90 6.23
CA LEU A 101 -6.67 -14.55 7.42
C LEU A 101 -8.12 -14.14 7.10
N GLU A 102 -8.67 -14.53 5.94
CA GLU A 102 -10.05 -14.21 5.52
C GLU A 102 -11.14 -14.67 6.50
N LYS A 103 -10.85 -15.70 7.29
CA LYS A 103 -11.78 -16.27 8.28
C LYS A 103 -11.50 -15.80 9.71
N SER A 104 -10.58 -14.84 9.87
CA SER A 104 -10.26 -14.25 11.18
C SER A 104 -11.37 -13.34 11.65
N LEU A 105 -11.44 -13.12 12.97
CA LEU A 105 -12.38 -12.16 13.54
C LEU A 105 -11.97 -10.73 13.11
N LEU A 106 -10.66 -10.48 13.03
CA LEU A 106 -10.14 -9.22 12.55
C LEU A 106 -10.62 -8.87 11.13
N TYR A 107 -10.69 -9.86 10.23
CA TYR A 107 -11.20 -9.62 8.86
C TYR A 107 -12.66 -9.14 8.87
N GLU A 108 -13.52 -9.79 9.65
CA GLU A 108 -14.93 -9.39 9.81
C GLU A 108 -15.05 -7.99 10.43
N GLU A 109 -14.25 -7.68 11.46
CA GLU A 109 -14.28 -6.39 12.13
C GLU A 109 -13.77 -5.24 11.23
N ILE A 110 -12.75 -5.50 10.41
CA ILE A 110 -12.25 -4.53 9.41
C ILE A 110 -13.28 -4.34 8.29
N GLU A 111 -13.97 -5.41 7.85
CA GLU A 111 -15.07 -5.31 6.90
C GLU A 111 -16.22 -4.45 7.46
N GLY A 112 -16.58 -4.65 8.72
CA GLY A 112 -17.54 -3.82 9.44
C GLY A 112 -17.11 -2.36 9.53
N ALA A 113 -15.83 -2.10 9.87
CA ALA A 113 -15.28 -0.75 9.92
C ALA A 113 -15.31 -0.06 8.55
N ASN A 114 -15.04 -0.80 7.47
CA ASN A 114 -15.18 -0.33 6.09
C ASN A 114 -16.65 0.00 5.76
N GLY A 115 -17.59 -0.84 6.21
CA GLY A 115 -19.04 -0.62 6.07
C GLY A 115 -19.53 0.66 6.78
N LEU A 116 -19.00 0.95 7.97
CA LEU A 116 -19.29 2.20 8.69
C LEU A 116 -18.80 3.42 7.91
N ALA A 117 -17.58 3.37 7.36
CA ALA A 117 -17.03 4.43 6.53
C ALA A 117 -17.87 4.64 5.25
N PHE A 118 -18.25 3.55 4.57
CA PHE A 118 -19.14 3.59 3.41
C PHE A 118 -20.49 4.22 3.71
N SER A 119 -21.12 3.83 4.82
CA SER A 119 -22.42 4.36 5.24
C SER A 119 -22.38 5.87 5.45
N MET A 120 -21.28 6.39 6.02
CA MET A 120 -21.06 7.82 6.19
C MET A 120 -20.91 8.54 4.85
N ASP A 121 -20.15 7.99 3.90
CA ASP A 121 -19.99 8.59 2.55
C ASP A 121 -21.32 8.67 1.80
N VAL A 122 -22.14 7.61 1.87
CA VAL A 122 -23.48 7.58 1.27
C VAL A 122 -24.40 8.61 1.94
N PHE A 123 -24.42 8.68 3.27
CA PHE A 123 -25.24 9.63 4.02
C PHE A 123 -24.93 11.08 3.62
N VAL A 124 -23.65 11.46 3.63
CA VAL A 124 -23.22 12.82 3.28
C VAL A 124 -23.59 13.17 1.84
N LYS A 125 -23.40 12.24 0.90
CA LYS A 125 -23.78 12.45 -0.50
C LYS A 125 -25.29 12.57 -0.68
N GLY A 126 -26.08 11.76 0.02
CA GLY A 126 -27.54 11.82 0.01
C GLY A 126 -28.04 13.17 0.50
N PHE A 127 -27.54 13.61 1.66
CA PHE A 127 -27.85 14.91 2.24
C PHE A 127 -27.47 16.07 1.31
N MET A 128 -26.27 16.03 0.73
CA MET A 128 -25.83 17.05 -0.23
C MET A 128 -26.75 17.13 -1.45
N ARG A 129 -27.22 15.99 -1.96
CA ARG A 129 -28.19 15.97 -3.06
C ARG A 129 -29.52 16.60 -2.66
N GLU A 130 -30.02 16.34 -1.46
CA GLU A 130 -31.28 16.93 -0.98
C GLU A 130 -31.19 18.44 -0.76
N VAL A 131 -30.08 18.92 -0.19
CA VAL A 131 -29.88 20.35 0.11
C VAL A 131 -29.58 21.17 -1.15
N PHE A 132 -28.80 20.61 -2.08
CA PHE A 132 -28.34 21.32 -3.26
C PHE A 132 -29.10 20.95 -4.53
N GLN A 133 -30.17 20.16 -4.45
CA GLN A 133 -31.09 20.01 -5.56
C GLN A 133 -31.72 21.38 -5.85
N PRO A 134 -31.46 22.00 -7.01
CA PRO A 134 -32.19 23.20 -7.37
C PRO A 134 -33.67 22.83 -7.42
N MET A 135 -34.52 23.60 -6.72
CA MET A 135 -35.95 23.59 -6.99
C MET A 135 -36.12 23.74 -8.50
N GLU A 136 -36.83 22.80 -9.13
CA GLU A 136 -37.08 22.86 -10.58
C GLU A 136 -37.57 24.28 -10.94
N ASP A 137 -36.96 24.86 -11.98
CA ASP A 137 -37.07 26.29 -12.36
C ASP A 137 -38.52 26.80 -12.49
N GLU A 138 -39.52 25.91 -12.59
CA GLU A 138 -40.94 26.26 -12.64
C GLU A 138 -41.50 26.88 -11.35
N ALA A 139 -40.81 26.75 -10.21
CA ALA A 139 -41.29 27.29 -8.93
C ALA A 139 -41.02 28.80 -8.76
N TRP A 140 -39.98 29.33 -9.40
CA TRP A 140 -39.60 30.75 -9.27
C TRP A 140 -40.38 31.66 -10.24
N GLU A 141 -40.79 31.15 -11.41
CA GLU A 141 -41.57 31.92 -12.39
C GLU A 141 -43.05 32.09 -12.01
N LYS A 142 -43.57 31.33 -11.04
CA LYS A 142 -44.98 31.40 -10.58
C LYS A 142 -45.15 31.97 -9.17
N SER A 143 -44.08 32.49 -8.58
CA SER A 143 -44.15 33.01 -7.22
C SER A 143 -44.71 34.44 -7.22
N GLU A 144 -46.04 34.57 -7.13
CA GLU A 144 -46.75 35.82 -6.85
C GLU A 144 -46.70 36.14 -5.34
N TRP A 145 -45.51 36.42 -4.80
CA TRP A 145 -45.34 36.95 -3.44
C TRP A 145 -45.34 38.48 -3.43
#